data_AF-A0A257IS63-F1
#
_entry.id   AF-A0A257IS63-F1
#
_cell.length_a   1.000
_cell.length_b   1.000
_cell.length_c   1.000
_cell.angle_alpha   90.00
_cell.angle_beta   90.00
_cell.angle_gamma   90.00
#
_symmetry.space_group_name_H-M   'P 1'
#
loop_
_entity.id
_entity.type
_entity.pdbx_description
1 polymer ?
#
loop_
_entity_poly.entity_id
_entity_poly.type
_entity_poly.pdbx_seq_one_letter_code
_entity_poly.pdbx_strand_id
1 'polypeptide(L)'
;LYPSFGASLLKLEGKYVEIKGYVIPVSQNLYVLSAKPMASCFFCGGSGPESILQLNFVMKNRFKTDQIITVKGKFRLNPDKVDELNYILDDASLIQFN
;
A
#
# COMPACT_ATOMS: atom_id res chain seq x y z
N LEU A 1 6.83 -19.82 0.31
CA LEU A 1 7.89 -18.86 0.73
C LEU A 1 7.23 -17.82 1.61
N TYR A 2 7.82 -17.49 2.77
CA TYR A 2 7.39 -16.36 3.61
C TYR A 2 8.24 -15.13 3.27
N PRO A 3 7.69 -13.92 3.30
CA PRO A 3 8.46 -12.71 3.07
C PRO A 3 9.51 -12.52 4.17
N SER A 4 10.70 -12.07 3.79
CA SER A 4 11.73 -11.61 4.74
C SER A 4 11.85 -10.09 4.63
N PHE A 5 11.83 -9.42 5.79
CA PHE A 5 11.82 -7.96 5.85
C PHE A 5 13.18 -7.42 6.29
N GLY A 6 13.69 -6.44 5.54
CA GLY A 6 14.96 -5.78 5.88
C GLY A 6 14.88 -4.94 7.15
N ALA A 7 16.04 -4.67 7.77
CA ALA A 7 16.13 -3.93 9.03
C ALA A 7 15.53 -2.52 8.99
N SER A 8 15.52 -1.86 7.83
CA SER A 8 14.87 -0.56 7.65
C SER A 8 13.35 -0.65 7.79
N LEU A 9 12.74 -1.70 7.23
CA LEU A 9 11.30 -1.94 7.29
C LEU A 9 10.87 -2.33 8.71
N LEU A 10 11.64 -3.18 9.39
CA LEU A 10 11.40 -3.53 10.80
C LEU A 10 11.40 -2.30 11.72
N LYS A 11 12.23 -1.29 11.42
CA LYS A 11 12.26 -0.03 12.18
C LYS A 11 11.04 0.86 11.94
N LEU A 12 10.26 0.62 10.88
CA LEU A 12 9.04 1.36 10.56
C LEU A 12 7.79 0.70 11.15
N GLU A 13 7.89 -0.56 11.60
CA GLU A 13 6.76 -1.30 12.17
C GLU A 13 6.07 -0.49 13.28
N GLY A 14 4.76 -0.33 13.14
CA GLY A 14 3.90 0.39 14.07
C GLY A 14 4.05 1.92 14.06
N LYS A 15 4.92 2.49 13.22
CA LYS A 15 5.09 3.95 13.10
C LYS A 15 4.13 4.54 12.08
N TYR A 16 3.73 5.79 12.33
CA TYR A 16 3.04 6.57 11.30
C TYR A 16 4.04 7.07 10.27
N VAL A 17 3.74 6.80 9.00
CA VAL A 17 4.54 7.22 7.84
C VAL A 17 3.65 7.90 6.81
N GLU A 18 4.27 8.74 5.97
CA GLU A 18 3.62 9.42 4.86
C GLU A 18 4.23 8.90 3.56
N ILE A 19 3.37 8.41 2.66
CA ILE A 19 3.80 7.74 1.43
C ILE A 19 2.99 8.29 0.25
N LYS A 20 3.70 8.61 -0.83
CA LYS A 20 3.12 9.04 -2.10
C LYS A 20 3.18 7.91 -3.12
N GLY A 21 2.11 7.72 -3.89
CA GLY A 21 2.06 6.72 -4.96
C GLY A 21 0.79 6.75 -5.78
N TYR A 22 0.69 5.79 -6.70
CA TYR A 22 -0.48 5.56 -7.55
C TYR A 22 -1.49 4.70 -6.79
N VAL A 23 -2.70 5.19 -6.62
CA VAL A 23 -3.77 4.38 -6.02
C VAL A 23 -4.40 3.48 -7.08
N ILE A 24 -4.51 2.20 -6.76
CA ILE A 24 -5.11 1.18 -7.63
C ILE A 24 -6.25 0.50 -6.85
N PRO A 25 -7.51 0.71 -7.25
CA PRO A 25 -8.65 -0.04 -6.72
C PRO A 25 -8.64 -1.47 -7.30
N VAL A 26 -8.15 -2.45 -6.53
CA VAL A 26 -8.07 -3.86 -6.97
C VAL A 26 -9.44 -4.54 -6.88
N SER A 27 -10.21 -4.22 -5.84
CA SER A 27 -11.59 -4.67 -5.65
C SER A 27 -12.40 -3.63 -4.87
N GLN A 28 -13.67 -3.91 -4.57
CA GLN A 28 -14.49 -3.00 -3.75
C GLN A 28 -13.93 -2.74 -2.34
N ASN A 29 -13.15 -3.70 -1.80
CA ASN A 29 -12.62 -3.65 -0.44
C ASN A 29 -11.09 -3.60 -0.38
N LEU A 30 -10.40 -3.57 -1.54
CA LEU A 30 -8.95 -3.57 -1.60
C LEU A 30 -8.44 -2.41 -2.45
N TYR A 31 -7.80 -1.46 -1.80
CA TYR A 31 -7.00 -0.43 -2.43
C TYR A 31 -5.53 -0.72 -2.16
N VAL A 32 -4.71 -0.51 -3.18
CA VAL A 32 -3.25 -0.56 -3.03
C VAL A 32 -2.65 0.77 -3.45
N LEU A 33 -1.60 1.18 -2.75
CA LEU A 33 -0.69 2.22 -3.19
C LEU A 33 0.49 1.55 -3.90
N SER A 34 0.73 1.93 -5.14
CA SER A 34 1.79 1.39 -5.97
C SER A 34 2.87 2.45 -6.23
N ALA A 35 4.13 2.02 -6.26
CA ALA A 35 5.25 2.84 -6.71
C ALA A 35 5.21 3.11 -8.24
N LYS A 36 4.38 2.37 -8.99
CA LYS A 36 4.26 2.44 -10.45
C LYS A 36 2.78 2.53 -10.90
N PRO A 37 2.48 3.09 -12.08
CA PRO A 37 1.15 3.03 -12.67
C PRO A 37 0.65 1.59 -12.83
N MET A 38 -0.67 1.40 -12.97
CA MET A 38 -1.34 0.11 -13.12
C MET A 38 -0.69 -0.76 -14.20
N ALA A 39 -0.37 -0.17 -15.35
CA ALA A 39 0.25 -0.89 -16.49
C ALA A 39 1.59 -1.58 -16.17
N SER A 40 2.25 -1.22 -15.06
CA SER A 40 3.49 -1.85 -14.60
C SER A 40 3.44 -2.24 -13.13
N CYS A 41 2.24 -2.33 -12.55
CA CYS A 41 2.03 -2.72 -11.17
C CYS A 41 2.31 -4.22 -10.96
N PHE A 42 2.50 -4.62 -9.71
CA PHE A 42 2.64 -6.01 -9.28
C PHE A 42 1.55 -6.92 -9.85
N PHE A 43 0.28 -6.51 -9.78
CA PHE A 43 -0.84 -7.31 -10.30
C PHE A 43 -0.85 -7.49 -11.81
N CYS A 44 -0.09 -6.66 -12.54
CA CYS A 44 0.09 -6.78 -13.99
C CYS A 44 1.43 -7.42 -14.38
N GLY A 45 2.21 -7.92 -13.39
CA GLY A 45 3.50 -8.58 -13.61
C GLY A 45 4.67 -7.65 -13.90
N GLY A 46 4.49 -6.33 -13.78
CA GLY A 46 5.52 -5.33 -14.10
C GLY A 46 6.46 -4.97 -12.95
N SER A 47 6.14 -5.39 -11.72
CA SER A 47 6.91 -5.11 -10.50
C SER A 47 6.75 -6.24 -9.49
N GLY A 48 7.63 -6.32 -8.49
CA GLY A 48 7.50 -7.27 -7.39
C GLY A 48 6.55 -6.79 -6.28
N PRO A 49 6.17 -7.68 -5.34
CA PRO A 49 5.24 -7.34 -4.25
C PRO A 49 5.78 -6.25 -3.30
N GLU A 50 7.09 -6.00 -3.31
CA GLU A 50 7.74 -4.89 -2.62
C GLU A 50 7.37 -3.51 -3.15
N SER A 51 6.77 -3.43 -4.34
CA SER A 51 6.39 -2.15 -4.95
C SER A 51 4.98 -1.68 -4.57
N ILE A 52 4.23 -2.48 -3.81
CA ILE A 52 2.84 -2.20 -3.46
C ILE A 52 2.61 -2.26 -1.96
N LEU A 53 1.61 -1.52 -1.52
CA LEU A 53 1.20 -1.46 -0.13
C LEU A 53 -0.33 -1.44 -0.05
N GLN A 54 -0.91 -2.28 0.80
CA GLN A 54 -2.35 -2.32 1.05
C GLN A 54 -2.78 -1.12 1.88
N LEU A 55 -3.84 -0.44 1.46
CA LEU A 55 -4.40 0.71 2.18
C LEU A 55 -5.66 0.29 2.93
N ASN A 56 -5.59 0.33 4.26
CA ASN A 56 -6.74 0.17 5.15
C ASN A 56 -7.22 1.57 5.57
N PHE A 57 -8.12 2.16 4.79
CA PHE A 57 -8.61 3.52 5.03
C PHE A 57 -9.56 3.61 6.23
N VAL A 58 -9.41 4.68 7.02
CA VAL A 58 -10.35 5.01 8.12
C VAL A 58 -11.73 5.38 7.58
N MET A 59 -11.78 6.07 6.43
CA MET A 59 -13.00 6.52 5.78
C MET A 59 -13.02 6.06 4.32
N LYS A 60 -14.21 5.67 3.83
CA LYS A 60 -14.38 5.29 2.43
C LYS A 60 -14.12 6.49 1.53
N ASN A 61 -13.05 6.41 0.75
CA ASN A 61 -12.73 7.34 -0.31
C ASN A 61 -12.88 6.63 -1.66
N ARG A 62 -13.38 7.34 -2.67
CA ARG A 62 -13.39 6.83 -4.05
C ARG A 62 -12.23 7.45 -4.80
N PHE A 63 -11.36 6.60 -5.33
CA PHE A 63 -10.21 7.03 -6.12
C PHE A 63 -10.34 6.56 -7.56
N LYS A 64 -9.77 7.34 -8.49
CA LYS A 64 -9.54 6.88 -9.85
C LYS A 64 -8.27 6.02 -9.88
N THR A 65 -8.26 5.00 -10.72
CA THR A 65 -7.03 4.26 -11.04
C THR A 65 -5.93 5.22 -11.47
N ASP A 66 -4.72 4.98 -10.98
CA ASP A 66 -3.51 5.78 -11.24
C ASP A 66 -3.57 7.22 -10.77
N GLN A 67 -4.57 7.57 -9.95
CA GLN A 67 -4.55 8.84 -9.24
C GLN A 67 -3.37 8.87 -8.26
N ILE A 68 -2.58 9.93 -8.30
CA ILE A 68 -1.44 10.09 -7.42
C ILE A 68 -1.92 10.73 -6.12
N ILE A 69 -1.71 10.03 -5.02
CA ILE A 69 -2.11 10.49 -3.69
C ILE A 69 -0.95 10.42 -2.71
N THR A 70 -0.99 11.29 -1.70
CA THR A 70 -0.15 11.15 -0.51
C THR A 70 -1.04 10.76 0.66
N VAL A 71 -0.71 9.64 1.30
CA VAL A 71 -1.45 9.10 2.44
C VAL A 71 -0.56 9.00 3.66
N LYS A 72 -1.16 9.22 4.83
CA LYS A 72 -0.55 8.96 6.12
C LYS A 72 -1.25 7.79 6.78
N GLY A 73 -0.51 6.92 7.44
CA GLY A 73 -1.08 5.87 8.27
C GLY A 73 0.00 5.08 9.01
N LYS A 74 -0.42 4.07 9.76
CA LYS A 74 0.43 3.22 10.58
C LYS A 74 0.96 2.07 9.73
N PHE A 75 2.28 2.01 9.57
CA PHE A 75 2.92 0.94 8.80
C PHE A 75 2.90 -0.37 9.57
N ARG A 76 2.50 -1.45 8.90
CA ARG A 76 2.48 -2.82 9.42
C ARG A 76 3.03 -3.80 8.40
N LEU A 77 3.88 -4.68 8.87
CA LEU A 77 4.37 -5.85 8.16
C LEU A 77 3.44 -7.03 8.40
N ASN A 78 3.21 -7.82 7.36
CA ASN A 78 2.42 -9.03 7.42
C ASN A 78 3.25 -10.22 6.91
N PRO A 79 3.84 -11.02 7.81
CA PRO A 79 4.57 -12.21 7.41
C PRO A 79 3.68 -13.42 7.11
N ASP A 80 2.47 -13.49 7.69
CA ASP A 80 1.79 -14.78 7.88
C ASP A 80 0.39 -14.88 7.24
N LYS A 81 -0.33 -13.76 7.06
CA LYS A 81 -1.72 -13.79 6.60
C LYS A 81 -1.80 -13.74 5.08
N VAL A 82 -2.25 -14.84 4.49
CA VAL A 82 -2.39 -15.00 3.04
C VAL A 82 -3.44 -14.08 2.39
N ASP A 83 -4.40 -13.59 3.17
CA ASP A 83 -5.49 -12.73 2.69
C ASP A 83 -5.13 -11.24 2.68
N GLU A 84 -4.01 -10.85 3.28
CA GLU A 84 -3.49 -9.48 3.29
C GLU A 84 -2.15 -9.41 2.56
N LEU A 85 -1.79 -8.24 2.03
CA LEU A 85 -0.47 -8.04 1.42
C LEU A 85 0.64 -7.96 2.48
N ASN A 86 1.90 -8.11 2.05
CA ASN A 86 3.07 -8.10 2.94
C ASN A 86 3.29 -6.75 3.65
N TYR A 87 2.88 -5.66 3.00
CA TYR A 87 3.02 -4.29 3.48
C TYR A 87 1.66 -3.63 3.56
N ILE A 88 1.32 -3.09 4.72
CA ILE A 88 0.00 -2.55 4.99
C ILE A 88 0.16 -1.19 5.66
N LEU A 89 -0.70 -0.25 5.29
CA LEU A 89 -0.85 1.03 5.96
C LEU A 89 -2.24 1.06 6.58
N ASP A 90 -2.28 0.77 7.88
CA ASP A 90 -3.48 0.90 8.70
C ASP A 90 -3.79 2.37 8.99
N ASP A 91 -5.03 2.66 9.36
CA ASP A 91 -5.51 4.01 9.62
C ASP A 91 -5.19 5.00 8.48
N ALA A 92 -5.19 4.50 7.24
CA ALA A 92 -4.79 5.30 6.10
C ALA A 92 -5.74 6.49 5.92
N SER A 93 -5.14 7.67 5.84
CA SER A 93 -5.79 8.97 5.77
C SER A 93 -5.16 9.76 4.63
N LEU A 94 -6.00 10.35 3.78
CA LEU A 94 -5.52 11.17 2.67
C LEU A 94 -4.97 12.50 3.20
N ILE A 95 -3.77 12.88 2.77
CA ILE A 95 -3.15 14.17 3.09
C ILE A 95 -3.29 15.14 1.91
N GLN A 96 -3.07 14.68 0.68
CA GLN A 96 -3.09 15.53 -0.51
C GLN A 96 -3.43 14.74 -1.79
N PHE A 97 -4.12 15.42 -2.71
CA PHE A 97 -4.25 15.03 -4.11
C PHE A 97 -3.20 15.75 -4.97
N ASN A 98 -2.56 15.02 -5.89
CA ASN A 98 -1.62 15.56 -6.87
C ASN A 98 -2.15 15.44 -8.29
#